data_AF-A0A559LZ29-F1
#
_entry.id   AF-A0A559LZ29-F1
#
_cell.length_a   1.000
_cell.length_b   1.000
_cell.length_c   1.000
_cell.angle_alpha   90.00
_cell.angle_beta   90.00
_cell.angle_gamma   90.00
#
_symmetry.space_group_name_H-M   'P 1'
#
loop_
_entity.id
_entity.type
_entity.pdbx_description
1 polymer ?
#
loop_
_entity_poly.entity_id
_entity_poly.type
_entity_poly.pdbx_seq_one_letter_code
_entity_poly.pdbx_strand_id
1 'polypeptide(L)'
;METPRNAKDSMTSTWRAGDRSEWTIHHWTYEFLGIHPTTIGQPIPVHSKDDKIPFVPNWTHQRWVLIHAFIPLAIQQLYIHYTGRNFSPTTAFFFYNLALKAIAVRELQLLRRLGHVHGFLDGDAHARDQVPDHSVPKVLRSLTSTAAIRPLFTIILSYRSALGPSSIDWLFLPLEIGLYQIVLDFWFYWYHRLM
;
A
#
# COMPACT_ATOMS: atom_id res chain seq x y z
N MET A 1 3.99 5.26 43.53
CA MET A 1 4.76 6.03 42.52
C MET A 1 4.17 5.69 41.18
N GLU A 2 3.49 6.64 40.54
CA GLU A 2 3.08 6.47 39.14
C GLU A 2 4.33 6.55 38.27
N THR A 3 4.59 5.49 37.51
CA THR A 3 5.67 5.50 36.51
C THR A 3 5.31 6.49 35.42
N PRO A 4 6.20 7.44 35.05
CA PRO A 4 5.91 8.40 33.99
C PRO A 4 5.65 7.66 32.67
N ARG A 5 4.52 7.96 32.04
CA ARG A 5 4.10 7.34 30.78
C ARG A 5 5.15 7.61 29.70
N ASN A 6 5.54 6.58 28.94
CA ASN A 6 6.53 6.74 27.89
C ASN A 6 5.94 7.62 26.78
N ALA A 7 6.68 8.65 26.35
CA ALA A 7 6.23 9.55 25.28
C ALA A 7 5.95 8.80 23.96
N LYS A 8 6.56 7.62 23.77
CA LYS A 8 6.30 6.72 22.63
C LYS A 8 4.94 6.02 22.69
N ASP A 9 4.24 6.05 23.83
CA ASP A 9 2.91 5.47 23.99
C ASP A 9 1.79 6.43 23.55
N SER A 10 2.16 7.65 23.12
CA SER A 10 1.22 8.62 22.58
C SER A 10 0.86 8.28 21.14
N MET A 11 -0.43 8.00 20.89
CA MET A 11 -0.99 7.80 19.56
C MET A 11 -1.41 9.11 18.87
N THR A 12 -1.16 10.25 19.50
CA THR A 12 -1.57 11.56 18.98
C THR A 12 -0.76 11.93 17.73
N SER A 13 -1.45 12.51 16.76
CA SER A 13 -0.87 13.07 15.53
C SER A 13 -1.12 14.57 15.50
N THR A 14 -0.08 15.35 15.79
CA THR A 14 -0.12 16.82 15.77
C THR A 14 0.77 17.40 14.66
N TRP A 15 1.74 16.63 14.18
CA TRP A 15 2.76 17.08 13.22
C TRP A 15 2.19 17.68 11.94
N ARG A 16 1.00 17.24 11.51
CA ARG A 16 0.32 17.72 10.30
C ARG A 16 -0.20 19.15 10.42
N ALA A 17 -0.52 19.58 11.65
CA ALA A 17 -1.02 20.92 11.97
C ALA A 17 0.06 21.82 12.59
N GLY A 18 1.20 21.25 13.00
CA GLY A 18 2.34 21.97 13.54
C GLY A 18 3.15 22.74 12.49
N ASP A 19 4.27 23.30 12.92
CA ASP A 19 5.17 24.05 12.05
C ASP A 19 5.87 23.11 11.05
N ARG A 20 5.79 23.46 9.76
CA ARG A 20 6.46 22.72 8.67
C ARG A 20 7.98 22.85 8.72
N SER A 21 8.52 23.82 9.46
CA SER A 21 9.97 23.94 9.67
C SER A 21 10.56 22.73 10.43
N GLU A 22 9.74 22.05 11.24
CA GLU A 22 10.14 20.86 12.01
C GLU A 22 10.05 19.56 11.19
N TRP A 23 9.54 19.63 9.96
CA TRP A 23 9.32 18.45 9.13
C TRP A 23 10.61 17.88 8.58
N THR A 24 10.91 16.65 9.00
CA THR A 24 11.91 15.81 8.35
C THR A 24 11.49 15.34 6.95
N ILE A 25 12.42 14.74 6.20
CA ILE A 25 12.15 14.13 4.89
C ILE A 25 11.01 13.11 4.90
N HIS A 26 10.77 12.45 6.04
CA HIS A 26 9.70 11.48 6.17
C HIS A 26 8.33 12.16 6.10
N HIS A 27 8.13 13.27 6.83
CA HIS A 27 6.89 14.06 6.77
C HIS A 27 6.62 14.58 5.37
N TRP A 28 7.65 15.13 4.72
CA TRP A 28 7.56 15.59 3.33
C TRP A 28 7.20 14.49 2.35
N THR A 29 7.63 13.25 2.59
CA THR A 29 7.24 12.10 1.75
C THR A 29 5.75 11.83 1.84
N TYR A 30 5.14 11.89 3.03
CA TYR A 30 3.68 11.76 3.18
C TYR A 30 2.94 12.87 2.44
N GLU A 31 3.42 14.12 2.58
CA GLU A 31 2.80 15.28 1.97
C GLU A 31 2.87 15.22 0.44
N PHE A 32 4.07 15.00 -0.11
CA PHE A 32 4.29 14.94 -1.56
C PHE A 32 3.51 13.82 -2.22
N LEU A 33 3.48 12.63 -1.60
CA LEU A 33 2.73 11.49 -2.12
C LEU A 33 1.23 11.58 -1.82
N GLY A 34 0.80 12.47 -0.93
CA GLY A 34 -0.59 12.62 -0.54
C GLY A 34 -1.19 11.38 0.12
N ILE A 35 -0.38 10.60 0.85
CA ILE A 35 -0.76 9.31 1.47
C ILE A 35 -1.27 9.46 2.91
N HIS A 36 -1.77 10.63 3.26
CA HIS A 36 -2.41 10.86 4.55
C HIS A 36 -3.75 10.11 4.64
N PRO A 37 -4.17 9.61 5.82
CA PRO A 37 -5.47 8.95 5.98
C PRO A 37 -6.67 9.87 5.71
N THR A 38 -6.53 11.17 6.00
CA THR A 38 -7.59 12.19 5.87
C THR A 38 -7.02 13.49 5.30
N THR A 39 -7.89 14.44 4.98
CA THR A 39 -7.56 15.78 4.47
C THR A 39 -7.95 16.78 5.55
N ILE A 40 -7.03 17.67 5.93
CA ILE A 40 -7.30 18.68 6.96
C ILE A 40 -8.35 19.66 6.44
N GLY A 41 -9.32 20.00 7.29
CA GLY A 41 -10.39 20.96 6.97
C GLY A 41 -11.49 20.44 6.05
N GLN A 42 -11.37 19.21 5.55
CA GLN A 42 -12.45 18.58 4.79
C GLN A 42 -13.37 17.81 5.75
N PRO A 43 -14.70 18.07 5.73
CA PRO A 43 -15.63 17.37 6.60
C PRO A 43 -15.72 15.89 6.21
N ILE A 44 -15.87 15.03 7.21
CA ILE A 44 -16.05 13.58 7.06
C ILE A 44 -17.45 13.24 7.56
N PRO A 45 -18.28 12.55 6.77
CA PRO A 45 -19.59 12.09 7.23
C PRO A 45 -19.48 11.19 8.46
N VAL A 46 -20.38 11.39 9.42
CA VAL A 46 -20.54 10.55 10.61
C VAL A 46 -21.90 9.89 10.54
N HIS A 47 -21.93 8.58 10.71
CA HIS A 47 -23.11 7.73 10.59
C HIS A 47 -23.41 7.06 11.93
N SER A 48 -24.70 6.85 12.22
CA SER A 48 -25.13 6.07 13.40
C SER A 48 -24.77 4.60 13.21
N LYS A 49 -24.65 3.84 14.30
CA LYS A 49 -24.46 2.38 14.24
C LYS A 49 -25.64 1.65 13.59
N ASP A 50 -26.81 2.26 13.59
CA ASP A 50 -28.03 1.72 12.98
C ASP A 50 -28.12 2.02 11.47
N ASP A 51 -27.24 2.88 10.94
CA ASP A 51 -27.23 3.22 9.51
C ASP A 51 -26.77 2.03 8.67
N LYS A 52 -27.37 1.87 7.48
CA LYS A 52 -26.96 0.84 6.54
C LYS A 52 -25.58 1.15 5.97
N ILE A 53 -24.70 0.15 5.98
CA ILE A 53 -23.35 0.27 5.41
C ILE A 53 -23.43 0.19 3.87
N PRO A 54 -22.80 1.13 3.14
CA PRO A 54 -22.65 1.02 1.70
C PRO A 54 -21.93 -0.27 1.31
N PHE A 55 -22.53 -1.05 0.42
CA PHE A 55 -21.94 -2.29 -0.07
C PHE A 55 -21.12 -2.04 -1.34
N VAL A 56 -19.85 -2.47 -1.33
CA VAL A 56 -19.01 -2.53 -2.53
C VAL A 56 -18.81 -3.99 -2.90
N PRO A 57 -19.32 -4.45 -4.07
CA PRO A 57 -19.12 -5.83 -4.51
C PRO A 57 -17.63 -6.17 -4.63
N ASN A 58 -17.25 -7.39 -4.21
CA ASN A 58 -15.86 -7.88 -4.27
C ASN A 58 -15.25 -7.77 -5.67
N TRP A 59 -16.05 -8.02 -6.71
CA TRP A 59 -15.60 -7.91 -8.10
C TRP A 59 -15.06 -6.52 -8.45
N THR A 60 -15.59 -5.44 -7.85
CA THR A 60 -15.11 -4.07 -8.10
C THR A 60 -13.66 -3.90 -7.66
N HIS A 61 -13.30 -4.46 -6.50
CA HIS A 61 -11.93 -4.45 -5.99
C HIS A 61 -11.01 -5.28 -6.89
N GLN A 62 -11.44 -6.48 -7.27
CA GLN A 62 -10.67 -7.35 -8.16
C GLN A 62 -10.42 -6.69 -9.53
N ARG A 63 -11.44 -6.04 -10.10
CA ARG A 63 -11.29 -5.26 -11.35
C ARG A 63 -10.27 -4.15 -11.20
N TRP A 64 -10.29 -3.42 -10.08
CA TRP A 64 -9.30 -2.37 -9.81
C TRP A 64 -7.88 -2.95 -9.77
N VAL A 65 -7.68 -4.04 -9.01
CA VAL A 65 -6.37 -4.71 -8.90
C VAL A 65 -5.88 -5.21 -10.25
N LEU A 66 -6.71 -5.95 -10.99
CA LEU A 66 -6.34 -6.53 -12.28
C LEU A 66 -5.99 -5.47 -13.32
N ILE A 67 -6.77 -4.39 -13.41
CA ILE A 67 -6.48 -3.30 -14.35
C ILE A 67 -5.12 -2.66 -14.04
N HIS A 68 -4.86 -2.33 -12.77
CA HIS A 68 -3.63 -1.63 -12.42
C HIS A 68 -2.40 -2.55 -12.47
N ALA A 69 -2.56 -3.84 -12.11
CA ALA A 69 -1.50 -4.83 -12.25
C ALA A 69 -1.15 -5.13 -13.72
N PHE A 70 -2.12 -5.02 -14.64
CA PHE A 70 -1.89 -5.23 -16.06
C PHE A 70 -1.05 -4.12 -16.71
N ILE A 71 -1.14 -2.87 -16.24
CA ILE A 71 -0.40 -1.72 -16.79
C ILE A 71 1.11 -1.98 -16.91
N PRO A 72 1.85 -2.31 -15.84
CA PRO A 72 3.30 -2.56 -15.95
C PRO A 72 3.63 -3.78 -16.82
N LEU A 73 2.80 -4.83 -16.82
CA LEU A 73 2.96 -5.99 -17.69
C LEU A 73 2.86 -5.59 -19.17
N ALA A 74 1.85 -4.79 -19.51
CA ALA A 74 1.64 -4.29 -20.87
C ALA A 74 2.81 -3.40 -21.32
N ILE A 75 3.32 -2.52 -20.45
CA ILE A 75 4.48 -1.67 -20.76
C ILE A 75 5.72 -2.51 -21.03
N GLN A 76 6.03 -3.52 -20.19
CA GLN A 76 7.16 -4.41 -20.45
C GLN A 76 6.97 -5.18 -21.75
N GLN A 77 5.78 -5.73 -22.00
CA GLN A 77 5.51 -6.47 -23.23
C GLN A 77 5.68 -5.60 -24.47
N LEU A 78 5.22 -4.35 -24.40
CA LEU A 78 5.37 -3.37 -25.47
C LEU A 78 6.85 -3.02 -25.71
N TYR A 79 7.63 -2.87 -24.64
CA TYR A 79 9.09 -2.68 -24.74
C TYR A 79 9.78 -3.85 -25.45
N ILE A 80 9.42 -5.09 -25.08
CA ILE A 80 9.96 -6.30 -25.74
C ILE A 80 9.59 -6.29 -27.22
N HIS A 81 8.34 -6.00 -27.54
CA HIS A 81 7.85 -5.98 -28.92
C HIS A 81 8.61 -4.98 -29.80
N TYR A 82 8.84 -3.76 -29.31
CA TYR A 82 9.54 -2.72 -30.08
C TYR A 82 11.06 -2.85 -30.13
N THR A 83 11.68 -3.37 -29.07
CA THR A 83 13.15 -3.41 -28.96
C THR A 83 13.75 -4.78 -29.27
N GLY A 84 12.94 -5.84 -29.27
CA GLY A 84 13.40 -7.23 -29.32
C GLY A 84 14.18 -7.67 -28.08
N ARG A 85 14.23 -6.84 -27.02
CA ARG A 85 15.00 -7.10 -25.80
C ARG A 85 14.08 -7.11 -24.59
N ASN A 86 14.39 -7.96 -23.62
CA ASN A 86 13.67 -8.00 -22.35
C ASN A 86 14.44 -7.26 -21.25
N PHE A 87 13.76 -6.92 -20.16
CA PHE A 87 14.39 -6.33 -18.99
C PHE A 87 15.36 -7.31 -18.33
N SER A 88 16.53 -6.81 -17.94
CA SER A 88 17.40 -7.51 -17.00
C SER A 88 16.71 -7.63 -15.63
N PRO A 89 17.09 -8.60 -14.77
CA PRO A 89 16.48 -8.75 -13.44
C PRO A 89 16.52 -7.46 -12.61
N THR A 90 17.62 -6.72 -12.69
CA THR A 90 17.77 -5.41 -12.02
C THR A 90 16.77 -4.38 -12.54
N THR A 91 16.63 -4.28 -13.87
CA THR A 91 15.68 -3.35 -14.49
C THR A 91 14.25 -3.73 -14.14
N ALA A 92 13.92 -5.01 -14.22
CA ALA A 92 12.61 -5.54 -13.85
C ALA A 92 12.30 -5.23 -12.38
N PHE A 93 13.25 -5.43 -11.46
CA PHE A 93 13.07 -5.09 -10.05
C PHE A 93 12.70 -3.61 -9.87
N PHE A 94 13.52 -2.67 -10.36
CA PHE A 94 13.24 -1.25 -10.17
C PHE A 94 11.94 -0.81 -10.85
N PHE A 95 11.67 -1.32 -12.05
CA PHE A 95 10.46 -1.01 -12.80
C PHE A 95 9.20 -1.48 -12.07
N TYR A 96 9.12 -2.77 -11.72
CA TYR A 96 7.97 -3.33 -11.01
C TYR A 96 7.83 -2.74 -9.60
N ASN A 97 8.94 -2.45 -8.93
CA ASN A 97 8.91 -1.82 -7.61
C ASN A 97 8.29 -0.42 -7.66
N LEU A 98 8.71 0.39 -8.63
CA LEU A 98 8.19 1.73 -8.82
C LEU A 98 6.72 1.69 -9.24
N ALA A 99 6.35 0.81 -10.16
CA ALA A 99 4.97 0.62 -10.59
C ALA A 99 4.05 0.24 -9.42
N LEU A 100 4.45 -0.75 -8.61
CA LEU A 100 3.71 -1.17 -7.42
C LEU A 100 3.50 -0.01 -6.46
N LYS A 101 4.55 0.77 -6.16
CA LYS A 101 4.45 1.92 -5.26
C LYS A 101 3.54 3.01 -5.82
N ALA A 102 3.62 3.31 -7.12
CA ALA A 102 2.76 4.30 -7.76
C ALA A 102 1.28 3.88 -7.69
N ILE A 103 0.99 2.60 -7.95
CA ILE A 103 -0.36 2.02 -7.85
C ILE A 103 -0.87 2.08 -6.40
N ALA A 104 -0.05 1.69 -5.42
CA ALA A 104 -0.41 1.74 -4.01
C ALA A 104 -0.66 3.16 -3.51
N VAL A 105 0.15 4.14 -3.91
CA VAL A 105 -0.09 5.56 -3.60
C VAL A 105 -1.43 6.02 -4.15
N ARG A 106 -1.75 5.65 -5.41
CA ARG A 106 -3.05 5.95 -6.01
C ARG A 106 -4.20 5.30 -5.24
N GLU A 107 -4.03 4.06 -4.78
CA GLU A 107 -5.01 3.37 -3.95
C GLU A 107 -5.26 4.12 -2.63
N LEU A 108 -4.21 4.50 -1.91
CA LEU A 108 -4.31 5.23 -0.66
C LEU A 108 -5.01 6.59 -0.83
N GLN A 109 -4.72 7.31 -1.92
CA GLN A 109 -5.40 8.56 -2.25
C GLN A 109 -6.90 8.33 -2.53
N LEU A 110 -7.25 7.24 -3.21
CA LEU A 110 -8.64 6.86 -3.45
C LEU A 110 -9.35 6.47 -2.16
N LEU A 111 -8.71 5.69 -1.28
CA LEU A 111 -9.25 5.31 0.02
C LEU A 111 -9.48 6.53 0.91
N ARG A 112 -8.53 7.47 0.95
CA ARG A 112 -8.73 8.78 1.62
C ARG A 112 -9.98 9.48 1.07
N ARG A 113 -10.12 9.55 -0.26
CA ARG A 113 -11.30 10.17 -0.89
C ARG A 113 -12.59 9.47 -0.49
N LEU A 114 -12.61 8.14 -0.51
CA LEU A 114 -13.77 7.36 -0.09
C LEU A 114 -14.13 7.60 1.38
N GLY A 115 -13.12 7.71 2.27
CA GLY A 115 -13.35 8.10 3.67
C GLY A 115 -14.03 9.45 3.82
N HIS A 116 -13.72 10.43 2.96
CA HIS A 116 -14.41 11.73 2.94
C HIS A 116 -15.80 11.71 2.30
N VAL A 117 -16.13 10.68 1.53
CA VAL A 117 -17.44 10.54 0.88
C VAL A 117 -18.39 9.69 1.73
N HIS A 118 -17.88 8.67 2.41
CA HIS A 118 -18.69 7.66 3.11
C HIS A 118 -18.43 7.59 4.62
N GLY A 119 -17.50 8.37 5.15
CA GLY A 119 -17.09 8.27 6.55
C GLY A 119 -16.23 7.05 6.85
N PHE A 120 -16.04 6.79 8.14
CA PHE A 120 -15.31 5.64 8.64
C PHE A 120 -16.20 4.83 9.59
N LEU A 121 -15.94 3.52 9.67
CA LEU A 121 -16.48 2.71 10.75
C LEU A 121 -15.97 3.27 12.07
N ASP A 122 -16.87 3.41 13.04
CA ASP A 122 -16.63 4.04 14.35
C ASP A 122 -16.37 5.54 14.37
N GLY A 123 -16.66 6.25 13.26
CA GLY A 123 -16.52 7.70 13.16
C GLY A 123 -17.38 8.52 14.15
N ASP A 124 -18.41 7.91 14.74
CA ASP A 124 -19.28 8.49 15.77
C ASP A 124 -18.63 8.53 17.16
N ALA A 125 -17.75 7.56 17.45
CA ALA A 125 -17.03 7.48 18.72
C ALA A 125 -15.62 8.06 18.63
N HIS A 126 -14.91 7.77 17.53
CA HIS A 126 -13.51 8.12 17.36
C HIS A 126 -13.22 8.63 15.96
N ALA A 127 -12.43 9.69 15.86
CA ALA A 127 -11.91 10.14 14.57
C ALA A 127 -10.96 9.08 13.98
N ARG A 128 -10.82 9.05 12.65
CA ARG A 128 -9.88 8.15 11.98
C ARG A 128 -8.46 8.36 12.48
N ASP A 129 -7.83 7.26 12.92
CA ASP A 129 -6.44 7.23 13.32
C ASP A 129 -5.52 7.86 12.27
N GLN A 130 -4.59 8.66 12.78
CA GLN A 130 -3.55 9.32 12.02
C GLN A 130 -2.19 8.68 12.33
N VAL A 131 -1.14 9.09 11.61
CA VAL A 131 0.22 8.63 11.92
C VAL A 131 0.73 9.39 13.14
N PRO A 132 1.02 8.72 14.28
CA PRO A 132 1.51 9.41 15.48
C PRO A 132 2.86 10.07 15.25
N ASP A 133 3.10 11.20 15.92
CA ASP A 133 4.28 12.06 15.71
C ASP A 133 5.60 11.27 15.82
N HIS A 134 5.72 10.44 16.86
CA HIS A 134 6.92 9.64 17.12
C HIS A 134 7.12 8.48 16.11
N SER A 135 6.06 8.10 15.38
CA SER A 135 6.02 6.89 14.54
C SER A 135 6.13 7.18 13.04
N VAL A 136 6.12 8.44 12.62
CA VAL A 136 6.26 8.83 11.19
C VAL A 136 7.41 8.10 10.47
N PRO A 137 8.67 8.11 10.97
CA PRO A 137 9.77 7.42 10.29
C PRO A 137 9.60 5.89 10.28
N LYS A 138 9.07 5.33 11.37
CA LYS A 138 8.84 3.88 11.51
C LYS A 138 7.81 3.39 10.50
N VAL A 139 6.67 4.08 10.41
CA VAL A 139 5.59 3.71 9.49
C VAL A 139 6.07 3.84 8.04
N LEU A 140 6.75 4.94 7.68
CA LEU A 140 7.25 5.12 6.32
C LEU A 140 8.27 4.05 5.94
N ARG A 141 9.22 3.75 6.84
CA ARG A 141 10.22 2.70 6.61
C ARG A 141 9.55 1.34 6.44
N SER A 142 8.59 1.00 7.29
CA SER A 142 7.84 -0.26 7.22
C SER A 142 7.08 -0.40 5.91
N LEU A 143 6.35 0.64 5.48
CA LEU A 143 5.62 0.62 4.21
C LEU A 143 6.58 0.46 3.01
N THR A 144 7.67 1.23 3.02
CA THR A 144 8.65 1.22 1.92
C THR A 144 9.40 -0.09 1.85
N SER A 145 9.81 -0.66 2.99
CA SER A 145 10.53 -1.94 3.05
C SER A 145 9.63 -3.09 2.63
N THR A 146 8.38 -3.15 3.11
CA THR A 146 7.42 -4.18 2.68
C THR A 146 7.16 -4.12 1.17
N ALA A 147 6.97 -2.90 0.62
CA ALA A 147 6.79 -2.70 -0.82
C ALA A 147 8.09 -2.95 -1.64
N ALA A 148 9.26 -3.07 -1.01
CA ALA A 148 10.53 -3.32 -1.68
C ALA A 148 10.99 -4.77 -1.61
N ILE A 149 10.97 -5.33 -0.42
CA ILE A 149 11.51 -6.66 -0.12
C ILE A 149 10.64 -7.75 -0.74
N ARG A 150 9.30 -7.60 -0.69
CA ARG A 150 8.39 -8.63 -1.22
C ARG A 150 8.55 -8.81 -2.73
N PRO A 151 8.54 -7.75 -3.58
CA PRO A 151 8.83 -7.91 -5.00
C PRO A 151 10.26 -8.39 -5.30
N LEU A 152 11.24 -8.03 -4.46
CA LEU A 152 12.62 -8.49 -4.64
C LEU A 152 12.70 -10.02 -4.61
N PHE A 153 12.04 -10.67 -3.65
CA PHE A 153 11.98 -12.13 -3.59
C PHE A 153 11.35 -12.73 -4.84
N THR A 154 10.23 -12.17 -5.30
CA THR A 154 9.59 -12.64 -6.54
C THR A 154 10.54 -12.54 -7.73
N ILE A 155 11.25 -11.41 -7.89
CA ILE A 155 12.20 -11.24 -8.99
C ILE A 155 13.36 -12.24 -8.89
N ILE A 156 13.98 -12.39 -7.72
CA ILE A 156 15.12 -13.29 -7.54
C ILE A 156 14.73 -14.76 -7.82
N LEU A 157 13.56 -15.19 -7.35
CA LEU A 157 13.16 -16.60 -7.41
C LEU A 157 12.53 -16.98 -8.75
N SER A 158 11.70 -16.10 -9.33
CA SER A 158 10.81 -16.46 -10.43
C SER A 158 11.10 -15.74 -11.75
N TYR A 159 11.78 -14.59 -11.75
CA TYR A 159 11.97 -13.84 -12.98
C TYR A 159 12.91 -14.57 -13.95
N ARG A 160 12.51 -14.65 -15.22
CA ARG A 160 13.28 -15.27 -16.30
C ARG A 160 13.35 -14.30 -17.46
N SER A 161 14.53 -13.72 -17.71
CA SER A 161 14.71 -12.73 -18.79
C SER A 161 14.42 -13.28 -20.19
N ALA A 162 14.46 -14.60 -20.37
CA ALA A 162 14.10 -15.25 -21.63
C ALA A 162 12.59 -15.26 -21.91
N LEU A 163 11.76 -14.98 -20.90
CA LEU A 163 10.31 -15.04 -20.97
C LEU A 163 9.70 -13.63 -20.79
N GLY A 164 8.86 -13.22 -21.73
CA GLY A 164 8.09 -11.96 -21.64
C GLY A 164 6.73 -12.18 -20.96
N PRO A 165 6.03 -11.11 -20.55
CA PRO A 165 4.67 -11.21 -20.01
C PRO A 165 3.68 -11.99 -20.90
N SER A 166 3.87 -12.02 -22.22
CA SER A 166 3.04 -12.83 -23.13
C SER A 166 3.15 -14.34 -22.93
N SER A 167 4.14 -14.82 -22.17
CA SER A 167 4.34 -16.24 -21.87
C SER A 167 3.64 -16.70 -20.58
N ILE A 168 2.90 -15.83 -19.90
CA ILE A 168 2.15 -16.16 -18.69
C ILE A 168 1.12 -17.26 -19.00
N ASP A 169 1.11 -18.30 -18.17
CA ASP A 169 0.07 -19.33 -18.19
C ASP A 169 -1.17 -18.83 -17.45
N TRP A 170 -2.13 -18.32 -18.20
CA TRP A 170 -3.37 -17.77 -17.65
C TRP A 170 -4.28 -18.82 -16.99
N LEU A 171 -4.11 -20.10 -17.31
CA LEU A 171 -4.90 -21.17 -16.70
C LEU A 171 -4.40 -21.46 -15.28
N PHE A 172 -3.08 -21.49 -15.09
CA PHE A 172 -2.47 -21.75 -13.78
C PHE A 172 -2.29 -20.50 -12.91
N LEU A 173 -2.27 -19.30 -13.50
CA LEU A 173 -2.05 -18.05 -12.78
C LEU A 173 -2.97 -17.86 -11.55
N PRO A 174 -4.29 -18.13 -11.59
CA PRO A 174 -5.15 -18.00 -10.41
C PRO A 174 -4.72 -18.90 -9.25
N LEU A 175 -4.22 -20.12 -9.56
CA LEU A 175 -3.72 -21.05 -8.57
C LEU A 175 -2.40 -20.55 -7.98
N GLU A 176 -1.47 -20.08 -8.82
CA GLU A 176 -0.17 -19.57 -8.38
C GLU A 176 -0.31 -18.37 -7.44
N ILE A 177 -1.12 -17.37 -7.81
CA ILE A 177 -1.33 -16.17 -6.97
C ILE A 177 -2.11 -16.50 -5.70
N GLY A 178 -3.04 -17.47 -5.75
CA GLY A 178 -3.80 -17.92 -4.59
C GLY A 178 -2.92 -18.64 -3.58
N LEU A 179 -2.12 -19.62 -4.03
CA LEU A 179 -1.18 -20.34 -3.17
C LEU A 179 -0.09 -19.42 -2.61
N TYR A 180 0.40 -18.48 -3.41
CA TYR A 180 1.38 -17.49 -2.95
C TYR A 180 0.86 -16.70 -1.75
N GLN A 181 -0.39 -16.22 -1.79
CA GLN A 181 -0.98 -15.50 -0.66
C GLN A 181 -1.10 -16.38 0.58
N ILE A 182 -1.58 -17.62 0.45
CA ILE A 182 -1.70 -18.55 1.59
C ILE A 182 -0.35 -18.80 2.25
N VAL A 183 0.70 -19.07 1.46
CA VAL A 183 2.06 -19.30 1.98
C VAL A 183 2.60 -18.06 2.67
N LEU A 184 2.37 -16.88 2.10
CA LEU A 184 2.85 -15.63 2.65
C LEU A 184 2.16 -15.28 3.97
N ASP A 185 0.84 -15.47 4.06
CA ASP A 185 0.07 -15.25 5.29
C ASP A 185 0.49 -16.24 6.38
N PHE A 186 0.69 -17.51 6.03
CA PHE A 186 1.20 -18.51 6.96
C PHE A 186 2.58 -18.12 7.52
N TRP A 187 3.51 -17.71 6.64
CA TRP A 187 4.83 -17.24 7.07
C TRP A 187 4.72 -16.00 7.98
N PHE A 188 3.88 -15.03 7.60
CA PHE A 188 3.69 -13.79 8.36
C PHE A 188 3.11 -14.05 9.76
N TYR A 189 2.16 -14.99 9.85
CA TYR A 189 1.59 -15.44 11.12
C TYR A 189 2.66 -16.02 12.06
N TRP A 190 3.50 -16.94 11.56
CA TRP A 190 4.58 -17.51 12.36
C TRP A 190 5.63 -16.48 12.75
N TYR A 191 6.00 -15.58 11.84
CA TYR A 191 6.92 -14.49 12.11
C TYR A 191 6.46 -13.63 13.30
N HIS A 192 5.18 -13.25 13.36
CA HIS A 192 4.63 -12.46 14.48
C HIS A 192 4.48 -13.24 15.79
N ARG A 193 4.47 -14.57 15.74
CA ARG A 193 4.32 -15.40 16.93
C ARG A 193 5.65 -15.81 17.55
N LEU A 194 6.72 -15.85 16.75
CA LEU A 194 8.06 -16.23 17.17
C LEU A 194 8.96 -15.04 17.51
N MET A 195 8.57 -13.81 17.15
CA MET A 195 9.25 -12.55 17.50
C MET A 195 8.37 -11.68 18.37
#